data_AF-F2TWV9-F1
#
_entry.id   AF-F2TWV9-F1
#
_cell.length_a   1.000
_cell.length_b   1.000
_cell.length_c   1.000
_cell.angle_alpha   90.00
_cell.angle_beta   90.00
_cell.angle_gamma   90.00
#
_symmetry.space_group_name_H-M   'P 1'
#
loop_
_entity.id
_entity.type
_entity.pdbx_description
1 polymer ?
#
loop_
_entity_poly.entity_id
_entity_poly.type
_entity_poly.pdbx_seq_one_letter_code
_entity_poly.pdbx_strand_id
1 'polypeptide(L)'
;MMFSVVLCAAALVALAVVPANAGSPLASKVVYSLNAGGNSFVSSTGVQFQRDTDDVTQASPKGVSATVNIPIRGAMPQDMELYTTERYAQQTFSYNIPRPKKDGEYTLALFFSEVYFQSPNSKVFDVFLNRDLRIVESLDIFATVGYGAAYNVFVPITIKGNEVETASGTAPIPDTGLLLEFVKGSFDNPKVCGFALVAGNEDVARELFPLDTVEDIEDEDEEEDGQDDATDAQDATADSSQQQQQQATPTMDAKKDKLRKQKRRVTPPAEETSLPLIPIAIAVGVVFAGYKLLFK
;
A
#
# COMPACT_ATOMS: atom_id res chain seq x y z
N MET A 1 -57.95 27.12 53.53
CA MET A 1 -57.42 25.87 52.97
C MET A 1 -56.75 26.23 51.65
N MET A 2 -55.41 26.25 51.64
CA MET A 2 -54.59 26.60 50.48
C MET A 2 -54.57 25.41 49.50
N PHE A 3 -54.93 25.63 48.25
CA PHE A 3 -54.65 24.69 47.17
C PHE A 3 -53.36 25.13 46.46
N SER A 4 -52.30 24.36 46.68
CA SER A 4 -51.01 24.52 46.02
C SER A 4 -51.12 23.94 44.61
N VAL A 5 -51.05 24.78 43.58
CA VAL A 5 -51.00 24.36 42.18
C VAL A 5 -49.54 24.07 41.85
N VAL A 6 -49.18 22.79 41.81
CA VAL A 6 -47.87 22.33 41.34
C VAL A 6 -47.89 22.40 39.82
N LEU A 7 -47.21 23.41 39.26
CA LEU A 7 -46.97 23.54 37.83
C LEU A 7 -45.87 22.54 37.45
N CYS A 8 -46.25 21.41 36.85
CA CYS A 8 -45.31 20.43 36.34
C CYS A 8 -44.76 20.94 34.99
N ALA A 9 -43.54 21.49 35.00
CA ALA A 9 -42.84 21.87 33.78
C ALA A 9 -42.29 20.60 33.10
N ALA A 10 -42.96 20.13 32.05
CA ALA A 10 -42.41 19.10 31.19
C ALA A 10 -41.30 19.71 30.33
N ALA A 11 -40.04 19.40 30.65
CA ALA A 11 -38.92 19.71 29.79
C ALA A 11 -38.96 18.78 28.55
N LEU A 12 -39.33 19.35 27.40
CA LEU A 12 -39.18 18.71 26.11
C LEU A 12 -37.68 18.65 25.78
N VAL A 13 -37.06 17.48 26.00
CA VAL A 13 -35.73 17.20 25.44
C VAL A 13 -35.94 16.88 23.97
N ALA A 14 -35.70 17.87 23.11
CA ALA A 14 -35.60 17.65 21.68
C ALA A 14 -34.30 16.87 21.42
N LEU A 15 -34.40 15.55 21.31
CA LEU A 15 -33.33 14.72 20.78
C LEU A 15 -33.20 15.08 19.30
N ALA A 16 -32.20 15.87 18.95
CA ALA A 16 -31.87 16.14 17.55
C ALA A 16 -31.47 14.80 16.91
N VAL A 17 -32.36 14.23 16.11
CA VAL A 17 -32.03 13.12 15.22
C VAL A 17 -31.12 13.70 14.15
N VAL A 18 -29.82 13.67 14.38
CA VAL A 18 -28.84 13.97 13.34
C VAL A 18 -28.99 12.86 12.30
N PRO A 19 -29.27 13.18 11.02
CA PRO A 19 -29.29 12.15 9.99
C PRO A 19 -27.92 11.47 9.96
N ALA A 20 -27.90 10.13 10.04
CA ALA A 20 -26.70 9.29 10.07
C ALA A 20 -25.81 9.37 8.80
N ASN A 21 -26.09 10.34 7.91
CA ASN A 21 -25.39 10.60 6.66
C ASN A 21 -24.79 12.01 6.60
N ALA A 22 -24.81 12.78 7.70
CA ALA A 22 -24.00 14.00 7.77
C ALA A 22 -22.53 13.58 7.96
N GLY A 23 -21.75 13.61 6.87
CA GLY A 23 -20.30 13.43 6.94
C GLY A 23 -19.66 14.35 7.98
N SER A 24 -18.48 13.98 8.46
CA SER A 24 -17.79 14.75 9.50
C SER A 24 -17.66 16.22 9.06
N PRO A 25 -17.96 17.21 9.93
CA PRO A 25 -17.68 18.61 9.63
C PRO A 25 -16.21 18.85 9.23
N LEU A 26 -15.31 17.98 9.70
CA LEU A 26 -13.89 17.99 9.34
C LEU A 26 -13.64 17.63 7.89
N ALA A 27 -14.55 16.94 7.18
CA ALA A 27 -14.34 16.60 5.77
C ALA A 27 -14.11 17.86 4.91
N SER A 28 -14.65 19.01 5.34
CA SER A 28 -14.39 20.33 4.74
C SER A 28 -12.94 20.82 4.85
N LYS A 29 -12.12 20.20 5.71
CA LYS A 29 -10.69 20.48 5.86
C LYS A 29 -9.84 19.78 4.81
N VAL A 30 -10.36 18.79 4.10
CA VAL A 30 -9.64 18.11 3.03
C VAL A 30 -9.54 19.04 1.82
N VAL A 31 -8.32 19.43 1.47
CA VAL A 31 -8.03 20.31 0.32
C VAL A 31 -7.99 19.50 -0.97
N TYR A 32 -7.40 18.31 -0.89
CA TYR A 32 -7.25 17.40 -2.01
C TYR A 32 -7.20 15.97 -1.49
N SER A 33 -7.81 15.03 -2.19
CA SER A 33 -7.63 13.60 -1.93
C SER A 33 -7.82 12.78 -3.19
N LEU A 34 -7.10 11.66 -3.29
CA LEU A 34 -7.03 10.81 -4.47
C LEU A 34 -6.90 9.33 -4.09
N ASN A 35 -7.70 8.49 -4.75
CA ASN A 35 -7.67 7.04 -4.63
C ASN A 35 -6.79 6.42 -5.72
N ALA A 36 -5.56 6.05 -5.38
CA ALA A 36 -4.54 5.65 -6.36
C ALA A 36 -4.91 4.31 -7.00
N GLY A 37 -4.90 4.27 -8.33
CA GLY A 37 -5.33 3.11 -9.13
C GLY A 37 -6.82 2.76 -9.03
N GLY A 38 -7.62 3.54 -8.31
CA GLY A 38 -9.02 3.25 -7.99
C GLY A 38 -10.02 4.26 -8.57
N ASN A 39 -11.30 4.01 -8.28
CA ASN A 39 -12.38 4.92 -8.65
C ASN A 39 -12.55 6.01 -7.59
N SER A 40 -13.34 7.04 -7.91
CA SER A 40 -13.79 7.99 -6.89
C SER A 40 -14.75 7.31 -5.92
N PHE A 41 -14.60 7.56 -4.63
CA PHE A 41 -15.48 7.05 -3.58
C PHE A 41 -15.59 8.07 -2.43
N VAL A 42 -16.49 7.82 -1.49
CA VAL A 42 -16.66 8.65 -0.29
C VAL A 42 -16.32 7.82 0.93
N SER A 43 -15.41 8.33 1.77
CA SER A 43 -14.96 7.64 2.99
C SER A 43 -16.05 7.61 4.07
N SER A 44 -15.82 6.80 5.10
CA SER A 44 -16.64 6.70 6.32
C SER A 44 -16.82 8.05 7.03
N THR A 45 -15.84 8.93 6.91
CA THR A 45 -15.85 10.29 7.49
C THR A 45 -16.42 11.34 6.55
N GLY A 46 -16.86 10.97 5.33
CA GLY A 46 -17.46 11.86 4.34
C GLY A 46 -16.47 12.57 3.42
N VAL A 47 -15.20 12.15 3.39
CA VAL A 47 -14.18 12.69 2.48
C VAL A 47 -14.39 12.12 1.08
N GLN A 48 -14.49 12.99 0.08
CA GLN A 48 -14.59 12.56 -1.32
C GLN A 48 -13.20 12.36 -1.92
N PHE A 49 -12.83 11.11 -2.17
CA PHE A 49 -11.63 10.75 -2.91
C PHE A 49 -11.88 10.81 -4.41
N GLN A 50 -11.00 11.50 -5.13
CA GLN A 50 -11.07 11.55 -6.59
C GLN A 50 -10.54 10.25 -7.20
N ARG A 51 -11.08 9.90 -8.36
CA ARG A 51 -10.52 8.86 -9.23
C ARG A 51 -9.10 9.25 -9.59
N ASP A 52 -8.22 8.28 -9.61
CA ASP A 52 -6.91 8.41 -10.21
C ASP A 52 -6.99 8.25 -11.74
N THR A 53 -6.47 9.26 -12.45
CA THR A 53 -6.47 9.35 -13.92
C THR A 53 -5.07 9.33 -14.52
N ASP A 54 -4.05 8.94 -13.75
CA ASP A 54 -2.69 8.83 -14.29
C ASP A 54 -2.57 7.59 -15.19
N ASP A 55 -2.26 7.83 -16.46
CA ASP A 55 -2.12 6.79 -17.50
C ASP A 55 -0.67 6.34 -17.71
N VAL A 56 0.32 7.00 -17.07
CA VAL A 56 1.76 6.77 -17.28
C VAL A 56 2.28 5.61 -16.44
N THR A 57 1.59 5.31 -15.35
CA THR A 57 1.98 4.37 -14.30
C THR A 57 1.00 3.18 -14.24
N GLN A 58 1.33 2.10 -13.52
CA GLN A 58 0.48 0.91 -13.48
C GLN A 58 -0.56 1.04 -12.36
N ALA A 59 -1.83 1.14 -12.75
CA ALA A 59 -2.96 1.03 -11.83
C ALA A 59 -3.29 -0.45 -11.59
N SER A 60 -3.44 -0.83 -10.32
CA SER A 60 -3.97 -2.12 -9.92
C SER A 60 -5.28 -1.91 -9.16
N PRO A 61 -6.45 -2.25 -9.74
CA PRO A 61 -7.72 -2.02 -9.08
C PRO A 61 -7.92 -2.90 -7.83
N LYS A 62 -7.14 -3.98 -7.69
CA LYS A 62 -7.03 -4.81 -6.48
C LYS A 62 -5.63 -5.39 -6.46
N GLY A 63 -4.78 -5.00 -5.51
CA GLY A 63 -3.43 -5.57 -5.42
C GLY A 63 -3.45 -7.10 -5.48
N VAL A 64 -2.59 -7.65 -6.33
CA VAL A 64 -2.47 -9.08 -6.68
C VAL A 64 -3.76 -9.73 -7.16
N SER A 65 -4.05 -9.49 -8.43
CA SER A 65 -5.14 -10.10 -9.19
C SER A 65 -6.51 -9.64 -8.70
N ALA A 66 -7.31 -9.07 -9.61
CA ALA A 66 -8.71 -8.70 -9.43
C ALA A 66 -9.64 -9.83 -8.93
N THR A 67 -9.09 -11.01 -8.64
CA THR A 67 -9.75 -12.28 -8.33
C THR A 67 -9.74 -12.61 -6.83
N VAL A 68 -8.87 -12.00 -6.01
CA VAL A 68 -8.82 -12.26 -4.56
C VAL A 68 -9.31 -11.02 -3.80
N ASN A 69 -10.39 -11.18 -3.03
CA ASN A 69 -10.85 -10.14 -2.12
C ASN A 69 -10.06 -10.28 -0.80
N ILE A 70 -8.95 -9.56 -0.69
CA ILE A 70 -8.11 -9.58 0.52
C ILE A 70 -8.79 -8.69 1.57
N PRO A 71 -9.21 -9.22 2.73
CA PRO A 71 -9.67 -8.37 3.82
C PRO A 71 -8.49 -7.53 4.33
N ILE A 72 -8.65 -6.21 4.33
CA ILE A 72 -7.65 -5.30 4.88
C ILE A 72 -7.98 -5.08 6.35
N ARG A 73 -7.20 -5.71 7.24
CA ARG A 73 -7.31 -5.52 8.69
C ARG A 73 -7.10 -4.05 9.06
N GLY A 74 -7.91 -3.55 9.98
CA GLY A 74 -7.85 -2.17 10.48
C GLY A 74 -8.46 -1.11 9.56
N ALA A 75 -8.90 -1.46 8.34
CA ALA A 75 -9.68 -0.53 7.52
C ALA A 75 -11.16 -0.56 7.93
N MET A 76 -11.77 0.62 8.05
CA MET A 76 -13.22 0.72 8.19
C MET A 76 -13.91 0.11 6.96
N PRO A 77 -15.05 -0.59 7.09
CA PRO A 77 -15.70 -1.27 5.95
C PRO A 77 -15.99 -0.37 4.74
N GLN A 78 -16.31 0.91 4.98
CA GLN A 78 -16.57 1.90 3.92
C GLN A 78 -15.30 2.44 3.27
N ASP A 79 -14.15 2.30 3.94
CA ASP A 79 -12.84 2.80 3.49
C ASP A 79 -11.98 1.69 2.85
N MET A 80 -12.49 0.46 2.79
CA MET A 80 -11.80 -0.70 2.20
C MET A 80 -11.32 -0.44 0.77
N GLU A 81 -12.06 0.35 -0.02
CA GLU A 81 -11.64 0.70 -1.39
C GLU A 81 -10.28 1.41 -1.38
N LEU A 82 -10.03 2.30 -0.41
CA LEU A 82 -8.79 3.06 -0.28
C LEU A 82 -7.54 2.20 -0.08
N TYR A 83 -7.70 0.99 0.47
CA TYR A 83 -6.59 0.10 0.81
C TYR A 83 -6.51 -1.14 -0.08
N THR A 84 -7.43 -1.29 -1.02
CA THR A 84 -7.46 -2.43 -1.95
C THR A 84 -6.99 -2.03 -3.34
N THR A 85 -7.21 -0.79 -3.76
CA THR A 85 -6.64 -0.23 -4.99
C THR A 85 -5.25 0.34 -4.73
N GLU A 86 -4.36 0.23 -5.72
CA GLU A 86 -3.04 0.83 -5.65
C GLU A 86 -2.53 1.29 -7.00
N ARG A 87 -1.59 2.21 -6.96
CA ARG A 87 -0.67 2.46 -8.07
C ARG A 87 0.73 2.06 -7.67
N TYR A 88 1.43 1.41 -8.60
CA TYR A 88 2.84 1.11 -8.50
C TYR A 88 3.54 1.40 -9.83
N ALA A 89 4.87 1.51 -9.79
CA ALA A 89 5.66 1.62 -11.01
C ALA A 89 7.01 0.94 -10.87
N GLN A 90 7.55 0.45 -11.98
CA GLN A 90 8.90 -0.14 -12.02
C GLN A 90 10.02 0.91 -11.88
N GLN A 91 9.67 2.19 -11.96
CA GLN A 91 10.53 3.35 -11.85
C GLN A 91 9.95 4.32 -10.82
N THR A 92 10.73 5.33 -10.43
CA THR A 92 10.22 6.46 -9.65
C THR A 92 9.03 7.09 -10.36
N PHE A 93 7.94 7.34 -9.62
CA PHE A 93 6.77 8.02 -10.14
C PHE A 93 6.30 9.10 -9.17
N SER A 94 5.42 9.97 -9.64
CA SER A 94 4.98 11.12 -8.86
C SER A 94 3.55 11.53 -9.14
N TYR A 95 2.98 12.24 -8.15
CA TYR A 95 1.74 12.98 -8.29
C TYR A 95 1.99 14.45 -8.07
N ASN A 96 1.17 15.26 -8.73
CA ASN A 96 1.15 16.70 -8.54
C ASN A 96 -0.11 17.07 -7.74
N ILE A 97 0.09 17.46 -6.49
CA ILE A 97 -0.97 17.88 -5.58
C ILE A 97 -1.20 19.38 -5.78
N PRO A 98 -2.44 19.82 -6.09
CA PRO A 98 -2.74 21.23 -6.23
C PRO A 98 -2.33 22.02 -4.99
N ARG A 99 -1.64 23.15 -5.20
CA ARG A 99 -1.24 24.03 -4.11
C ARG A 99 -2.49 24.57 -3.38
N PRO A 100 -2.54 24.49 -2.04
CA PRO A 100 -3.60 25.13 -1.27
C PRO A 100 -3.66 26.63 -1.50
N LYS A 101 -4.87 27.20 -1.50
CA LYS A 101 -5.09 28.64 -1.74
C LYS A 101 -4.64 29.54 -0.58
N LYS A 102 -4.34 28.97 0.58
CA LYS A 102 -4.00 29.68 1.81
C LYS A 102 -2.71 29.11 2.38
N ASP A 103 -1.87 30.00 2.89
CA ASP A 103 -0.76 29.61 3.74
C ASP A 103 -1.29 29.06 5.07
N GLY A 104 -0.54 28.18 5.70
CA GLY A 104 -0.91 27.57 6.97
C GLY A 104 -0.32 26.18 7.19
N GLU A 105 -0.79 25.55 8.26
CA GLU A 105 -0.45 24.17 8.62
C GLU A 105 -1.35 23.21 7.86
N TYR A 106 -0.73 22.17 7.33
CA TYR A 106 -1.40 21.08 6.63
C TYR A 106 -0.80 19.74 7.08
N THR A 107 -1.51 18.66 6.81
CA THR A 107 -1.02 17.31 6.98
C THR A 107 -1.23 16.55 5.69
N LEU A 108 -0.14 15.97 5.16
CA LEU A 108 -0.20 15.02 4.06
C LEU A 108 -0.41 13.62 4.64
N ALA A 109 -1.59 13.06 4.43
CA ALA A 109 -1.92 11.68 4.77
C ALA A 109 -1.63 10.77 3.57
N LEU A 110 -0.84 9.73 3.79
CA LEU A 110 -0.49 8.72 2.80
C LEU A 110 -1.06 7.37 3.24
N PHE A 111 -1.73 6.67 2.32
CA PHE A 111 -2.44 5.43 2.60
C PHE A 111 -1.76 4.25 1.91
N PHE A 112 -1.49 3.20 2.68
CA PHE A 112 -0.76 2.02 2.25
C PHE A 112 -1.41 0.73 2.75
N SER A 113 -1.14 -0.34 2.03
CA SER A 113 -1.38 -1.73 2.44
C SER A 113 -0.37 -2.60 1.69
N GLU A 114 0.12 -3.66 2.30
CA GLU A 114 0.90 -4.69 1.59
C GLU A 114 0.01 -5.90 1.34
N VAL A 115 -0.19 -6.21 0.06
CA VAL A 115 -1.10 -7.27 -0.38
C VAL A 115 -0.43 -8.24 -1.35
N TYR A 116 0.83 -7.99 -1.72
CA TYR A 116 1.63 -8.83 -2.61
C TYR A 116 2.70 -9.61 -1.86
N PHE A 117 3.57 -8.91 -1.13
CA PHE A 117 4.68 -9.55 -0.44
C PHE A 117 4.25 -10.08 0.92
N GLN A 118 4.71 -11.28 1.23
CA GLN A 118 4.45 -11.96 2.51
C GLN A 118 5.73 -12.02 3.39
N SER A 119 6.70 -11.15 3.12
CA SER A 119 7.97 -11.12 3.86
C SER A 119 8.55 -9.70 3.92
N PRO A 120 9.25 -9.35 5.01
CA PRO A 120 9.91 -8.06 5.12
C PRO A 120 11.08 -7.96 4.12
N ASN A 121 11.57 -6.75 3.89
CA ASN A 121 12.62 -6.39 2.94
C ASN A 121 12.36 -6.83 1.49
N SER A 122 11.10 -7.08 1.14
CA SER A 122 10.74 -7.43 -0.24
C SER A 122 10.43 -6.18 -1.07
N LYS A 123 9.77 -5.21 -0.43
CA LYS A 123 9.45 -3.90 -0.99
C LYS A 123 9.85 -2.83 0.01
N VAL A 124 10.84 -2.02 -0.36
CA VAL A 124 11.32 -0.91 0.44
C VAL A 124 11.55 0.28 -0.47
N PHE A 125 10.95 1.42 -0.15
CA PHE A 125 11.05 2.63 -0.96
C PHE A 125 10.99 3.90 -0.10
N ASP A 126 11.51 4.99 -0.63
CA ASP A 126 11.42 6.31 -0.01
C ASP A 126 10.26 7.10 -0.63
N VAL A 127 9.73 8.06 0.14
CA VAL A 127 8.77 9.04 -0.35
C VAL A 127 9.35 10.44 -0.14
N PHE A 128 9.34 11.22 -1.22
CA PHE A 128 9.85 12.58 -1.25
C PHE A 128 8.72 13.57 -1.57
N LEU A 129 8.87 14.78 -1.04
CA LEU A 129 8.07 15.94 -1.40
C LEU A 129 8.98 16.97 -2.05
N ASN A 130 8.57 17.50 -3.21
CA ASN A 130 9.32 18.47 -3.99
C ASN A 130 10.79 18.06 -4.20
N ARG A 131 11.04 16.79 -4.55
CA ARG A 131 12.35 16.17 -4.84
C ARG A 131 13.33 16.03 -3.68
N ASP A 132 13.43 17.03 -2.83
CA ASP A 132 14.53 17.14 -1.86
C ASP A 132 14.08 16.79 -0.43
N LEU A 133 12.78 16.90 -0.13
CA LEU A 133 12.26 16.67 1.22
C LEU A 133 11.86 15.20 1.38
N ARG A 134 12.75 14.40 1.96
CA ARG A 134 12.43 13.00 2.27
C ARG A 134 11.44 12.93 3.43
N ILE A 135 10.17 12.68 3.12
CA ILE A 135 9.07 12.67 4.09
C ILE A 135 8.79 11.28 4.67
N VAL A 136 9.16 10.22 3.97
CA VAL A 136 9.16 8.84 4.48
C VAL A 136 10.44 8.16 4.03
N GLU A 137 11.19 7.60 4.97
CA GLU A 137 12.46 6.90 4.70
C GLU A 137 12.27 5.39 4.82
N SER A 138 12.77 4.65 3.81
CA SER A 138 12.88 3.19 3.78
C SER A 138 11.60 2.49 4.22
N LEU A 139 10.47 2.90 3.65
CA LEU A 139 9.15 2.34 3.98
C LEU A 139 9.07 0.88 3.55
N ASP A 140 8.95 0.00 4.53
CA ASP A 140 8.57 -1.40 4.38
C ASP A 140 7.20 -1.63 5.03
N ILE A 141 6.15 -1.68 4.20
CA ILE A 141 4.77 -1.81 4.68
C ILE A 141 4.57 -3.16 5.37
N PHE A 142 5.14 -4.25 4.82
CA PHE A 142 5.04 -5.58 5.43
C PHE A 142 5.70 -5.61 6.80
N ALA A 143 6.91 -5.08 6.92
CA ALA A 143 7.61 -5.06 8.20
C ALA A 143 6.87 -4.21 9.25
N THR A 144 6.08 -3.22 8.81
CA THR A 144 5.35 -2.31 9.70
C THR A 144 4.02 -2.89 10.18
N VAL A 145 3.19 -3.44 9.27
CA VAL A 145 1.81 -3.87 9.59
C VAL A 145 1.48 -5.29 9.14
N GLY A 146 2.42 -6.00 8.50
CA GLY A 146 2.20 -7.33 7.94
C GLY A 146 1.40 -7.33 6.64
N TYR A 147 1.00 -8.52 6.23
CA TYR A 147 0.17 -8.74 5.04
C TYR A 147 -1.29 -8.37 5.29
N GLY A 148 -1.92 -7.66 4.35
CA GLY A 148 -3.35 -7.39 4.36
C GLY A 148 -3.80 -6.49 5.51
N ALA A 149 -3.02 -5.47 5.86
CA ALA A 149 -3.36 -4.50 6.90
C ALA A 149 -3.26 -3.06 6.37
N ALA A 150 -4.16 -2.20 6.87
CA ALA A 150 -4.16 -0.78 6.56
C ALA A 150 -3.03 -0.06 7.31
N TYR A 151 -2.35 0.84 6.62
CA TYR A 151 -1.29 1.66 7.21
C TYR A 151 -1.38 3.10 6.72
N ASN A 152 -1.41 4.04 7.66
CA ASN A 152 -1.49 5.47 7.39
C ASN A 152 -0.21 6.16 7.87
N VAL A 153 0.40 6.96 7.01
CA VAL A 153 1.49 7.87 7.41
C VAL A 153 0.97 9.30 7.32
N PHE A 154 1.08 10.04 8.42
CA PHE A 154 0.69 11.45 8.46
C PHE A 154 1.95 12.31 8.57
N VAL A 155 2.12 13.22 7.60
CA VAL A 155 3.29 14.09 7.51
C VAL A 155 2.82 15.53 7.69
N PRO A 156 3.10 16.17 8.85
CA PRO A 156 2.86 17.58 9.05
C PRO A 156 3.73 18.41 8.09
N ILE A 157 3.11 19.37 7.41
CA ILE A 157 3.77 20.32 6.54
C ILE A 157 3.27 21.73 6.82
N THR A 158 4.10 22.74 6.55
CA THR A 158 3.70 24.15 6.63
C THR A 158 3.93 24.82 5.29
N ILE A 159 2.92 25.52 4.78
CA ILE A 159 3.00 26.28 3.53
C ILE A 159 3.07 27.76 3.87
N LYS A 160 4.13 28.44 3.42
CA LYS A 160 4.36 29.88 3.59
C LYS A 160 4.83 30.46 2.27
N GLY A 161 4.02 31.30 1.64
CA GLY A 161 4.29 31.78 0.29
C GLY A 161 4.54 30.61 -0.66
N ASN A 162 5.65 30.66 -1.40
CA ASN A 162 6.02 29.62 -2.38
C ASN A 162 6.94 28.55 -1.79
N GLU A 163 6.91 28.32 -0.48
CA GLU A 163 7.74 27.30 0.18
C GLU A 163 6.87 26.34 0.99
N VAL A 164 7.31 25.08 1.01
CA VAL A 164 6.81 24.03 1.90
C VAL A 164 7.91 23.65 2.88
N GLU A 165 7.55 23.61 4.15
CA GLU A 165 8.40 23.24 5.27
C GLU A 165 7.91 21.90 5.85
N THR A 166 8.84 21.00 6.13
CA THR A 166 8.63 19.66 6.69
C THR A 166 9.66 19.41 7.79
N ALA A 167 9.55 18.29 8.53
CA ALA A 167 10.59 17.89 9.47
C ALA A 167 11.98 17.69 8.81
N SER A 168 12.02 17.33 7.51
CA SER A 168 13.26 17.13 6.75
C SER A 168 13.90 18.43 6.24
N GLY A 169 13.19 19.57 6.29
CA GLY A 169 13.66 20.86 5.78
C GLY A 169 12.59 21.58 4.95
N THR A 170 13.05 22.57 4.18
CA THR A 170 12.21 23.48 3.39
C THR A 170 12.58 23.40 1.91
N ALA A 171 11.58 23.43 1.03
CA ALA A 171 11.76 23.45 -0.42
C ALA A 171 10.77 24.41 -1.10
N PRO A 172 11.11 24.98 -2.28
CA PRO A 172 10.15 25.76 -3.06
C PRO A 172 9.00 24.89 -3.58
N ILE A 173 7.83 25.49 -3.75
CA ILE A 173 6.64 24.91 -4.38
C ILE A 173 6.60 25.40 -5.83
N PRO A 174 6.78 24.52 -6.82
CA PRO A 174 6.62 24.86 -8.24
C PRO A 174 5.20 25.33 -8.58
N ASP A 175 5.04 26.01 -9.72
CA ASP A 175 3.73 26.45 -10.21
C ASP A 175 2.75 25.30 -10.46
N THR A 176 3.27 24.09 -10.67
CA THR A 176 2.43 22.89 -10.83
C THR A 176 1.75 22.50 -9.53
N GLY A 177 2.36 22.75 -8.37
CA GLY A 177 1.87 22.30 -7.07
C GLY A 177 2.95 21.56 -6.27
N LEU A 178 2.52 20.82 -5.25
CA LEU A 178 3.42 19.95 -4.48
C LEU A 178 3.65 18.66 -5.26
N LEU A 179 4.91 18.31 -5.48
CA LEU A 179 5.32 17.09 -6.17
C LEU A 179 5.55 15.99 -5.15
N LEU A 180 4.64 15.01 -5.08
CA LEU A 180 4.76 13.83 -4.24
C LEU A 180 5.42 12.71 -5.03
N GLU A 181 6.65 12.33 -4.69
CA GLU A 181 7.48 11.36 -5.39
C GLU A 181 7.63 10.06 -4.59
N PHE A 182 7.39 8.93 -5.24
CA PHE A 182 7.63 7.60 -4.69
C PHE A 182 8.84 7.00 -5.41
N VAL A 183 9.95 6.86 -4.69
CA VAL A 183 11.27 6.65 -5.30
C VAL A 183 11.61 5.16 -5.41
N LYS A 184 11.99 4.73 -6.61
CA LYS A 184 12.45 3.37 -6.86
C LYS A 184 13.84 3.15 -6.28
N GLY A 185 13.91 2.35 -5.22
CA GLY A 185 15.16 1.86 -4.64
C GLY A 185 15.69 0.58 -5.31
N SER A 186 16.55 -0.17 -4.61
CA SER A 186 17.07 -1.48 -5.05
C SER A 186 16.09 -2.64 -4.85
N PHE A 187 15.06 -2.46 -4.03
CA PHE A 187 14.01 -3.45 -3.76
C PHE A 187 12.90 -3.40 -4.81
N ASP A 188 11.75 -4.05 -4.57
CA ASP A 188 10.63 -4.04 -5.51
C ASP A 188 10.03 -2.62 -5.72
N ASN A 189 8.97 -2.54 -6.53
CA ASN A 189 8.37 -1.32 -7.04
C ASN A 189 7.76 -0.48 -5.90
N PRO A 190 8.00 0.85 -5.87
CA PRO A 190 7.26 1.73 -4.99
C PRO A 190 5.76 1.68 -5.30
N LYS A 191 4.93 1.93 -4.27
CA LYS A 191 3.47 1.95 -4.41
C LYS A 191 2.80 2.96 -3.49
N VAL A 192 1.54 3.24 -3.75
CA VAL A 192 0.63 3.96 -2.84
C VAL A 192 -0.81 3.54 -3.12
N CYS A 193 -1.66 3.49 -2.08
CA CYS A 193 -3.10 3.20 -2.24
C CYS A 193 -3.94 4.48 -2.37
N GLY A 194 -3.51 5.56 -1.73
CA GLY A 194 -4.06 6.89 -1.92
C GLY A 194 -3.34 7.94 -1.08
N PHE A 195 -3.78 9.18 -1.19
CA PHE A 195 -3.30 10.26 -0.32
C PHE A 195 -4.33 11.39 -0.19
N ALA A 196 -4.18 12.19 0.86
CA ALA A 196 -4.97 13.38 1.09
C ALA A 196 -4.12 14.51 1.68
N LEU A 197 -4.40 15.74 1.25
CA LEU A 197 -3.88 16.95 1.87
C LEU A 197 -4.97 17.59 2.72
N VAL A 198 -4.73 17.63 4.03
CA VAL A 198 -5.69 18.08 5.04
C VAL A 198 -5.22 19.41 5.62
N ALA A 199 -6.10 20.39 5.74
CA ALA A 199 -5.82 21.64 6.45
C ALA A 199 -5.85 21.41 7.96
N GLY A 200 -4.78 21.78 8.66
CA GLY A 200 -4.60 21.58 10.08
C GLY A 200 -3.48 20.59 10.43
N ASN A 201 -3.40 20.29 11.72
CA ASN A 201 -2.39 19.40 12.29
C ASN A 201 -2.73 17.91 12.06
N GLU A 202 -1.84 17.06 12.56
CA GLU A 202 -1.92 15.61 12.38
C GLU A 202 -3.18 15.00 13.02
N ASP A 203 -3.63 15.54 14.15
CA ASP A 203 -4.80 15.03 14.87
C ASP A 203 -6.09 15.18 14.06
N VAL A 204 -6.23 16.30 13.33
CA VAL A 204 -7.35 16.49 12.39
C VAL A 204 -7.32 15.43 11.29
N ALA A 205 -6.13 15.10 10.76
CA ALA A 205 -6.00 14.07 9.74
C ALA A 205 -6.28 12.66 10.29
N ARG A 206 -5.86 12.36 11.53
CA ARG A 206 -6.17 11.09 12.21
C ARG A 206 -7.67 10.91 12.46
N GLU A 207 -8.37 11.97 12.86
CA GLU A 207 -9.83 11.93 13.05
C GLU A 207 -10.57 11.73 11.72
N LEU A 208 -10.03 12.25 10.62
CA LEU A 208 -10.58 12.07 9.28
C LEU A 208 -10.32 10.69 8.67
N PHE A 209 -9.24 10.03 9.06
CA PHE A 209 -8.83 8.73 8.53
C PHE A 209 -8.53 7.75 9.66
N PRO A 210 -9.55 7.41 10.48
CA PRO A 210 -9.38 6.46 11.56
C PRO A 210 -9.12 5.06 10.99
N LEU A 211 -8.22 4.33 11.64
CA LEU A 211 -8.11 2.89 11.47
C LEU A 211 -8.88 2.22 12.61
N ASP A 212 -9.56 1.13 12.29
CA ASP A 212 -10.21 0.29 13.28
C ASP A 212 -9.13 -0.41 14.11
N THR A 213 -9.27 -0.34 15.43
CA THR A 213 -8.42 -1.13 16.31
C THR A 213 -8.93 -2.55 16.24
N VAL A 214 -8.26 -3.39 15.44
CA VAL A 214 -8.49 -4.83 15.49
C VAL A 214 -8.01 -5.26 16.88
N GLU A 215 -8.94 -5.47 17.80
CA GLU A 215 -8.63 -6.26 19.00
C GLU A 215 -8.07 -7.58 18.48
N ASP A 216 -6.86 -7.93 18.93
CA ASP A 216 -6.19 -9.17 18.55
C ASP A 216 -7.16 -10.32 18.83
N ILE A 217 -7.83 -10.81 17.78
CA ILE A 217 -8.52 -12.10 17.85
C ILE A 217 -7.34 -13.07 17.90
N GLU A 218 -7.01 -13.50 19.12
CA GLU A 218 -6.09 -14.60 19.36
C GLU A 218 -6.55 -15.73 18.44
N ASP A 219 -5.71 -16.09 17.47
CA ASP A 219 -5.96 -17.21 16.57
C ASP A 219 -6.24 -18.43 17.47
N GLU A 220 -7.49 -18.90 17.54
CA GLU A 220 -7.81 -20.19 18.14
C GLU A 220 -7.12 -21.23 17.25
N ASP A 221 -5.95 -21.68 17.68
CA ASP A 221 -5.23 -22.81 17.10
C ASP A 221 -6.19 -23.99 16.99
N GLU A 222 -6.69 -24.28 15.78
CA GLU A 222 -7.36 -25.55 15.50
C GLU A 222 -6.32 -26.67 15.62
N GLU A 223 -6.24 -27.29 16.81
CA GLU A 223 -5.53 -28.55 17.00
C GLU A 223 -6.22 -29.63 16.14
N GLU A 224 -5.60 -29.99 15.02
CA GLU A 224 -6.00 -31.15 14.20
C GLU A 224 -5.66 -32.45 14.96
N ASP A 225 -6.58 -32.90 15.82
CA ASP A 225 -6.58 -34.24 16.39
C ASP A 225 -7.08 -35.26 15.36
N GLY A 226 -6.13 -35.97 14.73
CA GLY A 226 -6.39 -36.89 13.61
C GLY A 226 -5.73 -38.26 13.74
N GLN A 227 -5.98 -38.93 14.86
CA GLN A 227 -5.93 -40.38 15.14
C GLN A 227 -5.34 -41.33 14.07
N ASP A 228 -4.22 -41.96 14.43
CA ASP A 228 -3.66 -43.15 13.81
C ASP A 228 -4.64 -44.34 13.95
N ASP A 229 -4.99 -45.00 12.84
CA ASP A 229 -5.44 -46.39 12.92
C ASP A 229 -4.95 -47.21 11.72
N ALA A 230 -4.18 -48.26 12.06
CA ALA A 230 -3.63 -49.23 11.15
C ALA A 230 -4.31 -50.57 11.41
N THR A 231 -5.00 -51.12 10.42
CA THR A 231 -5.32 -52.56 10.38
C THR A 231 -5.21 -53.13 8.97
N ASP A 232 -4.96 -54.43 8.93
CA ASP A 232 -4.15 -55.21 7.98
C ASP A 232 -5.03 -56.19 7.15
N ALA A 233 -4.48 -56.60 5.99
CA ALA A 233 -4.76 -57.85 5.23
C ALA A 233 -6.18 -58.12 4.67
N GLN A 234 -6.44 -58.83 3.55
CA GLN A 234 -5.69 -59.55 2.50
C GLN A 234 -6.69 -60.02 1.41
N ASP A 235 -6.17 -60.60 0.32
CA ASP A 235 -6.79 -61.54 -0.67
C ASP A 235 -7.31 -60.91 -1.99
N ALA A 236 -6.60 -60.92 -3.13
CA ALA A 236 -6.08 -61.97 -4.03
C ALA A 236 -6.97 -62.18 -5.28
N THR A 237 -6.43 -61.91 -6.49
CA THR A 237 -6.16 -62.89 -7.57
C THR A 237 -6.03 -62.24 -8.97
N ALA A 238 -5.25 -62.93 -9.80
CA ALA A 238 -4.65 -62.63 -11.10
C ALA A 238 -5.57 -62.21 -12.28
N ASP A 239 -5.07 -61.43 -13.25
CA ASP A 239 -4.57 -61.94 -14.55
C ASP A 239 -3.89 -60.83 -15.40
N SER A 240 -2.89 -61.27 -16.17
CA SER A 240 -2.07 -60.65 -17.22
C SER A 240 -2.91 -60.16 -18.44
N SER A 241 -2.51 -59.34 -19.42
CA SER A 241 -1.24 -58.87 -19.99
C SER A 241 -1.51 -57.73 -21.02
N GLN A 242 -0.43 -57.01 -21.37
CA GLN A 242 -0.13 -56.31 -22.65
C GLN A 242 0.16 -54.79 -22.59
N GLN A 243 1.27 -54.47 -23.27
CA GLN A 243 2.07 -53.24 -23.27
C GLN A 243 1.57 -52.23 -24.33
N GLN A 244 1.77 -50.92 -24.10
CA GLN A 244 2.67 -50.07 -24.91
C GLN A 244 2.76 -48.60 -24.43
N GLN A 245 3.99 -48.21 -24.09
CA GLN A 245 4.72 -46.95 -24.37
C GLN A 245 4.00 -45.58 -24.19
N GLN A 246 4.33 -44.86 -23.11
CA GLN A 246 5.40 -43.83 -22.99
C GLN A 246 5.04 -42.45 -23.56
N GLN A 247 4.71 -41.51 -22.68
CA GLN A 247 5.16 -40.12 -22.73
C GLN A 247 5.28 -39.57 -21.31
N ALA A 248 6.45 -39.02 -20.99
CA ALA A 248 6.87 -38.64 -19.65
C ALA A 248 6.67 -37.14 -19.40
N THR A 249 6.17 -36.79 -18.21
CA THR A 249 6.34 -35.50 -17.54
C THR A 249 6.77 -35.78 -16.10
N PRO A 250 7.92 -35.28 -15.62
CA PRO A 250 8.32 -35.48 -14.24
C PRO A 250 7.83 -34.33 -13.35
N THR A 251 6.95 -34.66 -12.42
CA THR A 251 6.74 -33.96 -11.14
C THR A 251 7.91 -34.31 -10.21
N MET A 252 8.47 -33.33 -9.50
CA MET A 252 9.50 -33.55 -8.48
C MET A 252 9.18 -32.75 -7.22
N ASP A 253 8.49 -33.39 -6.28
CA ASP A 253 8.61 -33.12 -4.85
C ASP A 253 9.56 -34.18 -4.26
N ALA A 254 10.73 -33.74 -3.76
CA ALA A 254 11.50 -34.42 -2.71
C ALA A 254 12.82 -33.67 -2.44
N LYS A 255 12.89 -32.94 -1.32
CA LYS A 255 14.03 -33.05 -0.37
C LYS A 255 13.82 -32.18 0.86
N LYS A 256 13.35 -32.80 1.93
CA LYS A 256 13.67 -32.39 3.32
C LYS A 256 14.84 -33.25 3.80
N ASP A 257 15.58 -32.72 4.77
CA ASP A 257 16.73 -33.31 5.49
C ASP A 257 18.11 -33.26 4.84
N LYS A 258 18.86 -32.20 5.21
CA LYS A 258 20.14 -32.30 5.95
C LYS A 258 20.74 -30.90 6.11
N LEU A 259 20.71 -30.32 7.31
CA LEU A 259 21.94 -29.82 7.97
C LEU A 259 21.67 -29.42 9.42
N ARG A 260 22.14 -30.26 10.33
CA ARG A 260 22.23 -30.05 11.77
C ARG A 260 23.55 -29.32 12.07
N LYS A 261 23.45 -28.20 12.78
CA LYS A 261 24.47 -27.55 13.66
C LYS A 261 25.94 -27.60 13.22
N GLN A 262 26.52 -26.44 12.91
CA GLN A 262 27.87 -26.14 13.42
C GLN A 262 28.07 -24.65 13.71
N LYS A 263 28.65 -24.41 14.89
CA LYS A 263 28.81 -23.14 15.62
C LYS A 263 30.17 -22.52 15.31
N ARG A 264 30.14 -21.22 14.95
CA ARG A 264 31.14 -20.13 15.00
C ARG A 264 32.65 -20.45 15.14
N ARG A 265 33.45 -19.81 14.26
CA ARG A 265 34.77 -19.22 14.61
C ARG A 265 34.98 -17.93 13.80
N VAL A 266 35.39 -16.85 14.48
CA VAL A 266 35.72 -15.52 13.92
C VAL A 266 37.21 -15.26 14.16
N THR A 267 37.93 -14.78 13.14
CA THR A 267 38.99 -13.73 13.18
C THR A 267 39.47 -13.36 11.75
N PRO A 268 40.11 -12.18 11.51
CA PRO A 268 39.91 -11.34 10.31
C PRO A 268 41.18 -11.16 9.41
N PRO A 269 41.33 -10.08 8.60
CA PRO A 269 41.28 -10.07 7.13
C PRO A 269 42.66 -9.99 6.43
N ALA A 270 42.74 -10.35 5.15
CA ALA A 270 43.87 -9.97 4.28
C ALA A 270 43.45 -9.83 2.80
N GLU A 271 43.71 -8.62 2.30
CA GLU A 271 44.10 -8.17 0.95
C GLU A 271 43.47 -8.72 -0.34
N GLU A 272 42.92 -7.73 -1.07
CA GLU A 272 42.90 -7.50 -2.52
C GLU A 272 43.24 -8.67 -3.45
N THR A 273 42.23 -9.08 -4.24
CA THR A 273 42.47 -9.53 -5.62
C THR A 273 41.36 -9.00 -6.54
N SER A 274 41.82 -8.52 -7.68
CA SER A 274 41.14 -7.81 -8.75
C SER A 274 40.07 -8.63 -9.48
N LEU A 275 38.95 -7.99 -9.84
CA LEU A 275 37.94 -8.55 -10.74
C LEU A 275 38.30 -8.19 -12.20
N PRO A 276 38.19 -9.13 -13.18
CA PRO A 276 38.37 -8.81 -14.58
C PRO A 276 37.12 -8.13 -15.18
N LEU A 277 37.36 -7.06 -15.95
CA LEU A 277 36.38 -6.36 -16.80
C LEU A 277 35.77 -7.30 -17.85
N ILE A 278 34.44 -7.31 -17.97
CA ILE A 278 33.70 -7.92 -19.07
C ILE A 278 33.34 -6.81 -20.08
N PRO A 279 33.73 -6.87 -21.36
CA PRO A 279 33.35 -5.86 -22.34
C PRO A 279 31.91 -6.08 -22.85
N ILE A 280 31.07 -5.04 -22.73
CA ILE A 280 29.74 -4.94 -23.35
C ILE A 280 29.92 -4.46 -24.80
N ALA A 281 29.52 -5.28 -25.77
CA ALA A 281 29.44 -4.88 -27.17
C ALA A 281 28.10 -4.16 -27.44
N ILE A 282 28.15 -2.89 -27.81
CA ILE A 282 27.00 -2.09 -28.25
C ILE A 282 26.85 -2.26 -29.76
N ALA A 283 25.74 -2.86 -30.22
CA ALA A 283 25.35 -2.91 -31.62
C ALA A 283 24.59 -1.62 -32.00
N VAL A 284 25.18 -0.81 -32.88
CA VAL A 284 24.53 0.38 -33.47
C VAL A 284 23.83 -0.05 -34.76
N GLY A 285 22.50 -0.10 -34.74
CA GLY A 285 21.67 -0.28 -35.94
C GLY A 285 21.43 1.06 -36.62
N VAL A 286 21.96 1.21 -37.84
CA VAL A 286 21.68 2.35 -38.72
C VAL A 286 20.48 2.02 -39.60
N VAL A 287 19.38 2.76 -39.47
CA VAL A 287 18.23 2.71 -40.40
C VAL A 287 18.32 3.91 -41.34
N PHE A 288 18.63 3.66 -42.62
CA PHE A 288 18.50 4.67 -43.68
C PHE A 288 17.10 4.55 -44.30
N ALA A 289 16.27 5.57 -44.09
CA ALA A 289 15.09 5.86 -44.90
C ALA A 289 15.38 7.11 -45.74
N GLY A 290 15.39 6.96 -47.06
CA GLY A 290 15.62 8.06 -48.00
C GLY A 290 14.81 7.87 -49.27
N TYR A 291 13.65 8.53 -49.33
CA TYR A 291 12.78 8.61 -50.49
C TYR A 291 13.45 9.32 -51.67
N LYS A 292 13.24 8.78 -52.87
CA LYS A 292 13.80 9.23 -54.15
C LYS A 292 12.88 10.29 -54.77
N LEU A 293 13.37 11.53 -54.92
CA LEU A 293 12.67 12.59 -55.66
C LEU A 293 12.80 12.37 -57.18
N LEU A 294 11.67 12.51 -57.87
CA LEU A 294 11.54 12.55 -59.33
C LEU A 294 11.77 13.99 -59.84
N PHE A 295 12.63 14.13 -60.85
CA PHE A 295 12.58 15.26 -61.81
C PHE A 295 13.08 14.79 -63.18
N LYS A 296 12.16 14.67 -64.13
CA LYS A 296 12.30 15.16 -65.51
C LYS A 296 10.93 15.24 -66.17
#